data_AF-A0A7S0ZE43-F1
#
_entry.id   AF-A0A7S0ZE43-F1
#
_cell.length_a   1.000
_cell.length_b   1.000
_cell.length_c   1.000
_cell.angle_alpha   90.00
_cell.angle_beta   90.00
_cell.angle_gamma   90.00
#
_symmetry.space_group_name_H-M   'P 1'
#
loop_
_entity.id
_entity.type
_entity.pdbx_description
1 polymer ?
#
loop_
_entity_poly.entity_id
_entity_poly.type
_entity_poly.pdbx_seq_one_letter_code
_entity_poly.pdbx_strand_id
1 'polypeptide(L)'
;GNVRSLENALRKLGFDPHWISSPQDILDAEKLVFPGVGSFGAAMYKLTELDYVNALKEYITESGRPFFGICLGLHTLFEASEESPGVSGLGVFPGTIRCFDREQGTLAVPHIG
;
A
#
# COMPACT_ATOMS: atom_id res chain seq x y z
N GLY A 1 7.36 -10.20 -12.18
CA GLY A 1 6.75 -8.94 -11.70
C GLY A 1 6.98 -8.82 -10.21
N ASN A 2 7.16 -7.59 -9.72
CA ASN A 2 7.58 -7.23 -8.35
C ASN A 2 6.98 -8.12 -7.23
N VAL A 3 5.70 -8.47 -7.37
CA VAL A 3 4.94 -9.34 -6.46
C VAL A 3 5.53 -10.76 -6.31
N ARG A 4 5.96 -11.41 -7.40
CA ARG A 4 6.63 -12.74 -7.33
C ARG A 4 8.02 -12.65 -6.68
N SER A 5 8.72 -11.53 -6.87
CA SER A 5 10.03 -11.32 -6.24
C SER A 5 9.88 -11.18 -4.73
N LEU A 6 8.84 -10.46 -4.28
CA LEU A 6 8.47 -10.38 -2.87
C LEU A 6 8.08 -11.75 -2.30
N GLU A 7 7.25 -12.51 -3.01
CA GLU A 7 6.87 -13.87 -2.60
C GLU A 7 8.10 -14.77 -2.40
N ASN A 8 9.01 -14.77 -3.38
CA ASN A 8 10.27 -15.53 -3.28
C ASN A 8 11.14 -15.07 -2.11
N ALA A 9 11.18 -13.76 -1.82
CA ALA A 9 11.92 -13.24 -0.68
C ALA A 9 11.33 -13.72 0.65
N LEU A 10 10.00 -13.69 0.79
CA LEU A 10 9.31 -14.22 1.97
C LEU A 10 9.56 -15.73 2.14
N ARG A 11 9.45 -16.51 1.05
CA ARG A 11 9.76 -17.95 1.05
C ARG A 11 11.21 -18.24 1.43
N LYS A 12 12.17 -17.44 0.93
CA LYS A 12 13.59 -17.56 1.28
C LYS A 12 13.87 -17.26 2.76
N LEU A 13 13.05 -16.42 3.38
CA LEU A 13 13.10 -16.14 4.82
C LEU A 13 12.38 -17.20 5.67
N GLY A 14 11.80 -18.24 5.05
CA GLY A 14 11.11 -19.34 5.74
C GLY A 14 9.62 -19.08 6.00
N PHE A 15 9.03 -18.04 5.41
CA PHE A 15 7.59 -17.80 5.49
C PHE A 15 6.84 -18.45 4.33
N ASP A 16 5.60 -18.89 4.57
CA ASP A 16 4.68 -19.34 3.52
C ASP A 16 3.59 -18.29 3.32
N PRO A 17 3.74 -17.36 2.34
CA PRO A 17 2.78 -16.28 2.15
C PRO A 17 1.46 -16.81 1.56
N HIS A 18 0.35 -16.35 2.12
CA HIS A 18 -0.99 -16.57 1.60
C HIS A 18 -1.47 -15.34 0.82
N TRP A 19 -2.05 -15.56 -0.36
CA TRP A 19 -2.65 -14.50 -1.17
C TRP A 19 -4.05 -14.17 -0.67
N ILE A 20 -4.26 -12.91 -0.34
CA ILE A 20 -5.59 -12.39 0.01
C ILE A 20 -6.49 -12.41 -1.22
N SER A 21 -7.68 -12.96 -1.03
CA SER A 21 -8.74 -13.09 -2.01
C SER A 21 -10.06 -12.48 -1.54
N SER A 22 -10.21 -12.24 -0.23
CA SER A 22 -11.40 -11.67 0.40
C SER A 22 -11.08 -10.65 1.50
N PRO A 23 -12.03 -9.79 1.90
CA PRO A 23 -11.86 -8.93 3.07
C PRO A 23 -11.59 -9.72 4.36
N GLN A 24 -12.16 -10.92 4.49
CA GLN A 24 -11.96 -11.78 5.65
C GLN A 24 -10.50 -12.23 5.79
N ASP A 25 -9.83 -12.51 4.67
CA ASP A 25 -8.41 -12.91 4.68
C ASP A 25 -7.53 -11.79 5.27
N ILE A 26 -7.90 -10.51 5.08
CA ILE A 26 -7.24 -9.37 5.70
C ILE A 26 -7.47 -9.40 7.22
N LEU A 27 -8.73 -9.54 7.64
CA LEU A 27 -9.11 -9.56 9.05
C LEU A 27 -8.51 -10.74 9.81
N ASP A 28 -8.22 -11.86 9.15
CA ASP A 28 -7.64 -13.05 9.78
C ASP A 28 -6.10 -13.07 9.75
N ALA A 29 -5.45 -12.23 8.94
CA ALA A 29 -4.00 -12.26 8.75
C ALA A 29 -3.22 -12.01 10.06
N GLU A 30 -2.25 -12.85 10.41
CA GLU A 30 -1.38 -12.56 11.55
C GLU A 30 -0.43 -11.38 11.30
N LYS A 31 0.02 -11.24 10.06
CA LYS A 31 0.93 -10.19 9.58
C LYS A 31 0.54 -9.87 8.14
N LEU A 32 0.40 -8.60 7.82
CA LEU A 32 -0.03 -8.16 6.50
C LEU A 32 1.10 -7.48 5.75
N VAL A 33 1.46 -8.02 4.58
CA VAL A 33 2.39 -7.38 3.64
C VAL A 33 1.59 -6.82 2.49
N PHE A 34 1.66 -5.50 2.29
CA PHE A 34 0.83 -4.78 1.34
C PHE A 34 1.71 -4.07 0.30
N PRO A 35 2.11 -4.77 -0.78
CA PRO A 35 2.85 -4.15 -1.88
C PRO A 35 1.92 -3.39 -2.82
N GLY A 36 2.40 -2.29 -3.40
CA GLY A 36 1.68 -1.60 -4.46
C GLY A 36 2.60 -1.04 -5.55
N VAL A 37 2.09 -1.02 -6.78
CA VAL A 37 2.71 -0.42 -7.96
C VAL A 37 1.64 0.33 -8.75
N GLY A 38 2.04 1.28 -9.60
CA GLY A 38 1.12 2.12 -10.36
C GLY A 38 0.81 3.44 -9.64
N SER A 39 -0.40 3.97 -9.81
CA SER A 39 -0.82 5.25 -9.25
C SER A 39 -1.75 5.11 -8.05
N PHE A 40 -1.75 6.13 -7.19
CA PHE A 40 -2.55 6.21 -5.97
C PHE A 40 -4.05 6.01 -6.26
N GLY A 41 -4.57 6.71 -7.27
CA GLY A 41 -5.97 6.63 -7.66
C GLY A 41 -6.38 5.22 -8.12
N ALA A 42 -5.56 4.57 -8.93
CA ALA A 42 -5.85 3.22 -9.41
C ALA A 42 -5.86 2.19 -8.26
N ALA A 43 -4.91 2.30 -7.31
CA ALA A 43 -4.89 1.45 -6.14
C ALA A 43 -6.13 1.64 -5.26
N MET A 44 -6.48 2.88 -4.91
CA MET A 44 -7.66 3.15 -4.07
C MET A 44 -8.97 2.74 -4.74
N TYR A 45 -9.09 2.93 -6.06
CA TYR A 45 -10.23 2.43 -6.82
C TYR A 45 -10.35 0.92 -6.71
N LYS A 46 -9.24 0.19 -6.91
CA LYS A 46 -9.25 -1.28 -6.86
C LYS A 46 -9.58 -1.80 -5.46
N LEU A 47 -9.05 -1.17 -4.42
CA LEU A 47 -9.37 -1.53 -3.03
C LEU A 47 -10.84 -1.30 -2.70
N THR A 48 -11.44 -0.24 -3.26
CA THR A 48 -12.87 0.04 -3.09
C THR A 48 -13.72 -0.98 -3.83
N GLU A 49 -13.36 -1.32 -5.07
CA GLU A 49 -14.05 -2.33 -5.88
C GLU A 49 -14.04 -3.72 -5.22
N LEU A 50 -12.94 -4.06 -4.53
CA LEU A 50 -12.78 -5.34 -3.82
C LEU A 50 -13.34 -5.32 -2.39
N ASP A 51 -13.90 -4.20 -1.92
CA ASP A 51 -14.37 -3.99 -0.55
C ASP A 51 -13.28 -4.21 0.53
N TYR A 52 -12.03 -3.90 0.20
CA TYR A 52 -10.88 -4.08 1.10
C TYR A 52 -10.63 -2.87 1.99
N VAL A 53 -11.20 -1.70 1.67
CA VAL A 53 -10.92 -0.44 2.38
C VAL A 53 -11.25 -0.53 3.87
N ASN A 54 -12.43 -1.05 4.22
CA ASN A 54 -12.85 -1.15 5.62
C ASN A 54 -12.04 -2.21 6.37
N ALA A 55 -11.84 -3.39 5.76
CA ALA A 55 -11.03 -4.45 6.36
C ALA A 55 -9.58 -4.03 6.60
N LEU A 56 -8.97 -3.28 5.67
CA LEU A 56 -7.63 -2.73 5.85
C LEU A 56 -7.58 -1.71 6.99
N LYS A 57 -8.55 -0.80 7.06
CA LYS A 57 -8.63 0.18 8.17
C LYS A 57 -8.73 -0.54 9.51
N GLU A 58 -9.71 -1.42 9.66
CA GLU A 58 -9.93 -2.22 10.88
C GLU A 58 -8.67 -3.00 11.27
N TYR A 59 -8.04 -3.68 10.32
CA TYR A 59 -6.79 -4.39 10.55
C TYR A 59 -5.72 -3.47 11.13
N ILE A 60 -5.49 -2.32 10.50
CA ILE A 60 -4.38 -1.42 10.83
C ILE A 60 -4.64 -0.68 12.14
N THR A 61 -5.87 -0.25 12.41
CA THR A 61 -6.18 0.61 13.56
C THR A 61 -6.60 -0.16 14.81
N GLU A 62 -7.20 -1.35 14.66
CA GLU A 62 -7.85 -2.04 15.79
C GLU A 62 -7.12 -3.32 16.21
N SER A 63 -6.47 -4.02 15.28
CA SER A 63 -5.95 -5.35 15.58
C SER A 63 -4.62 -5.37 16.34
N GLY A 64 -3.84 -4.28 16.28
CA GLY A 64 -2.47 -4.23 16.82
C GLY A 64 -1.47 -5.16 16.12
N ARG A 65 -1.86 -5.78 14.99
CA ARG A 65 -1.03 -6.74 14.25
C ARG A 65 -0.07 -6.03 13.27
N PRO A 66 1.09 -6.64 12.95
CA PRO A 66 2.07 -6.02 12.07
C PRO A 66 1.56 -5.80 10.63
N PHE A 67 1.68 -4.56 10.16
CA PHE A 67 1.43 -4.17 8.77
C PHE A 67 2.74 -3.68 8.11
N PHE A 68 3.00 -4.12 6.88
CA PHE A 68 4.16 -3.67 6.10
C PHE A 68 3.74 -3.23 4.69
N GLY A 69 3.60 -1.91 4.51
CA GLY A 69 3.29 -1.28 3.22
C GLY A 69 4.55 -1.01 2.40
N ILE A 70 4.55 -1.40 1.12
CA ILE A 70 5.71 -1.22 0.22
C ILE A 70 5.33 -0.29 -0.93
N CYS A 71 6.13 0.77 -1.12
CA CYS A 71 5.95 1.78 -2.16
C CYS A 71 4.54 2.37 -2.15
N LEU A 72 3.72 2.06 -3.16
CA LEU A 72 2.36 2.58 -3.21
C LEU A 72 1.49 2.08 -2.05
N GLY A 73 1.75 0.88 -1.53
CA GLY A 73 1.05 0.37 -0.36
C GLY A 73 1.33 1.15 0.93
N LEU A 74 2.48 1.84 1.00
CA LEU A 74 2.75 2.83 2.06
C LEU A 74 1.96 4.12 1.79
N HIS A 75 1.97 4.61 0.55
CA HIS A 75 1.30 5.86 0.19
C HIS A 75 -0.21 5.79 0.46
N THR A 76 -0.87 4.66 0.21
CA THR A 76 -2.31 4.48 0.48
C THR A 76 -2.70 4.68 1.94
N LEU A 77 -1.75 4.62 2.89
CA LEU A 77 -2.01 4.88 4.31
C LEU A 77 -2.31 6.35 4.61
N PHE A 78 -1.93 7.27 3.74
CA PHE A 78 -2.17 8.70 3.91
C PHE A 78 -3.58 9.11 3.46
N GLU A 79 -3.98 10.36 3.73
CA GLU A 79 -5.31 10.86 3.39
C GLU A 79 -5.49 11.10 1.89
N ALA A 80 -4.44 11.55 1.20
CA ALA A 80 -4.51 11.91 -0.21
C ALA A 80 -3.14 11.89 -0.91
N SER A 81 -3.15 12.04 -2.24
CA SER A 81 -1.96 12.22 -3.07
C SER A 81 -2.20 13.28 -4.14
N GLU A 82 -1.22 14.16 -4.37
CA GLU A 82 -1.23 15.13 -5.48
C GLU A 82 -1.30 14.46 -6.86
N GLU A 83 -0.83 13.21 -6.96
CA GLU A 83 -0.93 12.41 -8.19
C GLU A 83 -2.38 12.08 -8.57
N SER A 84 -3.30 12.07 -7.59
CA SER A 84 -4.70 11.68 -7.81
C SER A 84 -5.66 12.61 -7.07
N PRO A 85 -5.82 13.86 -7.55
CA PRO A 85 -6.69 14.84 -6.92
C PRO A 85 -8.13 14.32 -6.78
N GLY A 86 -8.71 14.49 -5.59
CA GLY A 86 -10.08 14.06 -5.29
C GLY A 86 -10.23 12.58 -4.91
N VAL A 87 -9.15 11.79 -4.90
CA VAL A 87 -9.19 10.41 -4.40
C VAL A 87 -8.72 10.36 -2.95
N SER A 88 -9.58 9.86 -2.06
CA SER A 88 -9.25 9.62 -0.66
C SER A 88 -8.45 8.33 -0.49
N GLY A 89 -7.41 8.36 0.33
CA GLY A 89 -6.67 7.18 0.79
C GLY A 89 -7.34 6.47 1.96
N LEU A 90 -6.59 5.57 2.61
CA LEU A 90 -7.04 4.89 3.83
C LEU A 90 -7.09 5.87 5.01
N GLY A 91 -6.32 6.97 5.00
CA GLY A 91 -6.39 7.99 6.05
C GLY A 91 -5.98 7.47 7.44
N VAL A 92 -5.05 6.51 7.49
CA VAL A 92 -4.42 6.04 8.73
C VAL A 92 -3.46 7.10 9.27
N PHE A 93 -2.74 7.76 8.37
CA PHE A 93 -1.86 8.88 8.70
C PHE A 93 -2.38 10.17 8.09
N PRO A 94 -2.35 11.30 8.85
CA PRO A 94 -2.72 12.58 8.29
C PRO A 94 -1.71 13.05 7.25
N GLY A 95 -2.17 13.73 6.22
CA GLY A 95 -1.33 14.39 5.23
C GLY A 95 -1.54 13.93 3.79
N THR A 96 -0.93 14.69 2.87
CA THR A 96 -1.02 14.49 1.44
C THR A 96 0.36 14.18 0.87
N ILE A 97 0.47 13.06 0.14
CA ILE A 97 1.68 12.72 -0.63
C ILE A 97 1.87 13.77 -1.73
N ARG A 98 3.05 14.38 -1.78
CA ARG A 98 3.37 15.44 -2.73
C ARG A 98 4.39 15.00 -3.77
N CYS A 99 4.34 15.63 -4.93
CA CYS A 99 5.42 15.54 -5.89
C CYS A 99 6.69 16.16 -5.31
N PHE A 100 7.85 15.59 -5.65
CA PHE A 100 9.12 16.23 -5.33
C PHE A 100 9.21 17.61 -6.00
N ASP A 101 9.68 18.60 -5.24
CA ASP A 101 9.92 19.95 -5.73
C ASP A 101 11.03 19.91 -6.79
N ARG A 102 10.67 20.23 -8.04
CA ARG A 102 11.59 20.24 -9.18
C ARG A 102 12.39 21.54 -9.26
N GLU A 103 11.95 22.60 -8.58
CA GLU A 103 12.56 23.93 -8.65
C GLU A 103 13.72 24.10 -7.65
N GLN A 104 13.73 23.36 -6.53
CA GLN A 104 14.84 23.35 -5.56
C GLN A 104 16.11 22.57 -5.99
N GLY A 105 16.18 22.16 -7.26
CA GLY A 105 17.42 21.79 -7.93
C GLY A 105 17.90 20.34 -7.72
N THR A 106 18.20 19.71 -8.86
CA THR A 106 19.28 18.71 -9.07
C THR A 106 19.23 17.34 -8.37
N LEU A 107 18.24 17.01 -7.54
CA LEU A 107 18.13 15.63 -7.06
C LEU A 107 17.61 14.73 -8.19
N ALA A 108 18.47 13.84 -8.67
CA ALA A 108 18.09 12.81 -9.62
C ALA A 108 16.97 11.97 -9.00
N VAL A 109 15.76 12.09 -9.54
CA VAL A 109 14.68 11.17 -9.20
C VAL A 109 15.06 9.82 -9.82
N PRO A 110 15.31 8.78 -9.02
CA PRO A 110 15.71 7.49 -9.56
C PRO A 110 14.59 6.95 -10.46
N HIS A 111 14.93 6.69 -11.72
CA HIS A 111 14.04 5.97 -12.61
C HIS A 111 14.13 4.49 -12.24
N ILE A 112 13.07 3.93 -11.65
CA ILE A 112 12.95 2.48 -11.50
C ILE A 112 12.50 1.98 -12.88
N GLY A 113 13.36 1.20 -13.54
CA GLY A 113 13.25 0.79 -14.94
C GLY A 113 11.98 0.04 -15.30
#